data_AF-A0A7W7ZRI8-F1
#
_entry.id   AF-A0A7W7ZRI8-F1
#
_cell.length_a   1.000
_cell.length_b   1.000
_cell.length_c   1.000
_cell.angle_alpha   90.00
_cell.angle_beta   90.00
_cell.angle_gamma   90.00
#
_symmetry.space_group_name_H-M   'P 1'
#
loop_
_entity.id
_entity.type
_entity.pdbx_description
1 polymer ?
#
loop_
_entity_poly.entity_id
_entity_poly.type
_entity_poly.pdbx_seq_one_letter_code
_entity_poly.pdbx_strand_id
1 'polypeptide(L)' 'MQPTRRHYFFAGEYFPLLYLPYMQPIPPQILEYLPPVPPGYDIGYYDGYGLVYDPNTLMIISVIDLYRY' A
#
# COMPACT_ATOMS: atom_id res chain seq x y z
N MET A 1 -16.45 -16.18 -16.59
CA MET A 1 -15.75 -15.05 -15.92
C MET A 1 -15.17 -15.60 -14.63
N GLN A 2 -13.84 -15.72 -14.53
CA GLN A 2 -13.23 -16.06 -13.25
C GLN A 2 -13.40 -14.83 -12.34
N PRO A 3 -13.79 -14.97 -11.07
CA PRO A 3 -13.77 -13.84 -10.16
C PRO A 3 -12.33 -13.31 -10.11
N THR A 4 -12.14 -12.05 -10.46
CA THR A 4 -10.87 -11.33 -10.31
C THR A 4 -10.50 -11.41 -8.83
N ARG A 5 -9.61 -12.34 -8.48
CA ARG A 5 -9.18 -12.54 -7.11
C ARG A 5 -8.25 -11.37 -6.78
N ARG A 6 -8.80 -10.33 -6.15
CA ARG A 6 -8.06 -9.15 -5.67
C ARG A 6 -6.87 -9.63 -4.83
N HIS A 7 -5.69 -9.06 -5.08
CA HIS A 7 -4.51 -9.32 -4.27
C HIS A 7 -4.73 -8.66 -2.90
N TYR A 8 -4.49 -9.41 -1.81
CA TYR A 8 -4.55 -8.88 -0.46
C TYR A 8 -3.15 -8.58 0.04
N PHE A 9 -2.93 -7.37 0.55
CA PHE A 9 -1.66 -6.96 1.13
C PHE A 9 -1.73 -6.94 2.64
N PHE A 10 -0.66 -7.38 3.28
CA PHE A 10 -0.51 -7.38 4.73
C PHE A 10 0.81 -6.74 5.15
N ALA A 11 0.85 -6.18 6.35
CA ALA A 11 2.11 -5.75 6.95
C ALA A 11 3.03 -6.96 7.19
N GLY A 12 4.32 -6.78 6.95
CA GLY A 12 5.34 -7.84 6.99
C GLY A 12 5.57 -8.54 5.65
N GLU A 13 4.72 -8.31 4.64
CA GLU A 13 4.95 -8.79 3.27
C GLU A 13 5.68 -7.77 2.42
N TYR A 14 6.14 -8.21 1.24
CA TYR A 14 6.79 -7.35 0.26
C TYR A 14 5.79 -6.95 -0.82
N PHE A 15 5.72 -5.65 -1.14
CA PHE A 15 4.96 -5.18 -2.27
C PHE A 15 5.57 -5.73 -3.58
N PRO A 16 4.79 -6.34 -4.48
CA PRO A 16 5.32 -6.95 -5.69
C PRO A 16 6.00 -5.93 -6.61
N LEU A 17 7.25 -6.20 -6.97
CA LEU A 17 8.03 -5.32 -7.86
C LEU A 17 7.33 -5.07 -9.21
N LEU A 18 6.64 -6.08 -9.74
CA LEU A 18 5.84 -5.97 -10.98
C LEU A 18 4.70 -4.95 -10.88
N TYR A 19 4.24 -4.63 -9.67
CA TYR A 19 3.14 -3.69 -9.44
C TYR A 19 3.63 -2.26 -9.15
N LEU A 20 4.93 -2.08 -8.82
CA LEU A 20 5.50 -0.80 -8.41
C LEU A 20 5.29 0.33 -9.44
N PRO A 21 5.42 0.11 -10.78
CA PRO A 21 5.15 1.15 -11.76
C PRO A 21 3.70 1.66 -11.78
N TYR A 22 2.76 0.90 -11.20
CA TYR A 22 1.34 1.26 -11.13
C TYR A 22 0.95 1.84 -9.77
N MET A 23 1.91 1.95 -8.84
CA MET A 23 1.70 2.60 -7.55
C MET A 23 1.49 4.10 -7.78
N GLN A 24 0.47 4.65 -7.13
CA GLN A 24 0.08 6.05 -7.26
C GLN A 24 0.40 6.80 -5.97
N PRO A 25 0.56 8.14 -6.03
CA PRO A 25 0.57 8.96 -4.82
C PRO A 25 -0.69 8.71 -3.99
N ILE A 26 -0.58 8.76 -2.66
CA ILE A 26 -1.75 8.60 -1.81
C ILE A 26 -2.74 9.78 -2.01
N PRO A 27 -4.04 9.50 -2.28
CA PRO A 27 -5.07 10.51 -2.29
C PRO A 27 -5.09 11.33 -0.99
N PRO A 28 -5.25 12.67 -1.05
CA PRO A 28 -5.19 13.53 0.13
C PRO A 28 -6.13 13.11 1.26
N GLN A 29 -7.32 12.59 0.92
CA GLN A 29 -8.32 12.15 1.89
C GLN A 29 -7.86 10.93 2.70
N ILE A 30 -6.91 10.14 2.17
CA ILE A 30 -6.40 8.93 2.84
C ILE A 30 -5.21 9.27 3.75
N LEU A 31 -4.46 10.32 3.43
CA LEU A 31 -3.30 10.75 4.23
C LEU A 31 -3.67 10.97 5.70
N GLU A 32 -4.86 11.48 5.97
CA GLU A 32 -5.36 11.73 7.34
C GLU A 32 -5.57 10.45 8.15
N TYR A 33 -5.81 9.32 7.48
CA TYR A 33 -6.02 8.02 8.12
C TYR A 33 -4.73 7.20 8.22
N LEU A 34 -3.66 7.61 7.52
CA LEU A 34 -2.39 6.91 7.61
C LEU A 34 -1.79 7.04 9.00
N PRO A 35 -1.17 5.97 9.52
CA PRO A 35 -0.30 6.10 10.67
C PRO A 35 0.88 7.02 10.33
N PRO A 36 1.51 7.64 11.33
CA PRO A 36 2.74 8.39 11.13
C PRO A 36 3.77 7.56 10.35
N VAL A 37 4.29 8.13 9.27
CA VAL A 37 5.29 7.47 8.42
C VAL A 37 6.64 7.54 9.12
N PRO A 38 7.28 6.40 9.44
CA PRO A 38 8.60 6.42 10.05
C PRO A 38 9.65 7.05 9.12
N PRO A 39 10.71 7.67 9.65
CA PRO A 39 11.77 8.23 8.81
C PRO A 39 12.38 7.20 7.85
N GLY A 40 12.49 7.54 6.57
CA GLY A 40 13.06 6.68 5.54
C GLY A 40 12.07 5.71 4.90
N TYR A 41 10.79 5.72 5.30
CA TYR A 41 9.71 4.96 4.68
C TYR A 41 8.89 5.85 3.74
N ASP A 42 8.36 5.23 2.68
CA ASP A 42 7.51 5.88 1.70
C ASP A 42 6.05 5.42 1.82
N ILE A 43 5.17 6.15 1.16
CA ILE A 43 3.74 5.87 1.09
C ILE A 43 3.28 5.72 -0.35
N GLY A 44 2.30 4.85 -0.57
CA GLY A 44 1.77 4.60 -1.90
C GLY A 44 0.34 4.08 -1.91
N TYR A 45 -0.36 4.36 -2.99
CA TYR A 45 -1.72 3.89 -3.23
C TYR A 45 -1.74 2.86 -4.36
N TYR A 46 -2.41 1.73 -4.13
CA TYR A 46 -2.59 0.71 -5.13
C TYR A 46 -3.93 -0.02 -4.92
N ASP A 47 -4.80 -0.04 -5.93
CA ASP A 47 -6.04 -0.84 -5.96
C ASP A 47 -6.88 -0.78 -4.65
N GLY A 48 -7.07 0.43 -4.12
CA GLY A 48 -7.82 0.66 -2.88
C GLY A 48 -7.06 0.39 -1.58
N TYR A 49 -5.74 0.20 -1.66
CA TYR A 49 -4.86 0.10 -0.49
C TYR A 49 -4.01 1.36 -0.34
N GLY A 50 -3.98 1.92 0.87
CA GLY A 50 -2.93 2.84 1.32
C GLY A 50 -1.82 2.04 2.00
N LEU A 51 -0.59 2.20 1.53
CA LEU A 51 0.58 1.43 2.00
C LEU A 51 1.61 2.36 2.61
N VAL A 52 2.27 1.90 3.67
CA VAL A 52 3.54 2.44 4.17
C VAL A 52 4.58 1.35 3.99
N TYR A 53 5.68 1.63 3.30
CA TYR A 53 6.67 0.62 2.92
C TYR A 53 8.11 1.17 2.92
N ASP A 54 9.09 0.29 3.09
CA ASP A 54 10.51 0.62 2.91
C ASP A 54 10.81 0.68 1.40
N PRO A 55 11.23 1.84 0.85
CA PRO A 55 11.46 1.99 -0.59
C PRO A 55 12.64 1.16 -1.13
N ASN A 56 13.55 0.69 -0.26
CA ASN A 56 14.71 -0.09 -0.68
C ASN A 56 14.38 -1.58 -0.82
N THR A 57 13.46 -2.09 0.00
CA THR A 57 13.12 -3.52 0.05
C THR A 57 11.69 -3.82 -0.41
N LEU A 58 10.85 -2.80 -0.50
CA LEU A 58 9.40 -2.89 -0.71
C LEU A 58 8.65 -3.60 0.44
N MET A 59 9.27 -3.76 1.61
CA MET A 59 8.59 -4.33 2.77
C MET A 59 7.49 -3.39 3.25
N ILE A 60 6.27 -3.89 3.29
CA ILE A 60 5.09 -3.17 3.78
C ILE A 60 5.10 -3.24 5.30
N ILE A 61 5.04 -2.09 5.96
CA ILE A 61 4.97 -2.00 7.42
C ILE A 61 3.57 -1.63 7.92
N SER A 62 2.72 -1.07 7.05
CA SER A 62 1.33 -0.78 7.35
C SER A 62 0.47 -0.79 6.09
N VAL A 63 -0.79 -1.22 6.25
CA VAL A 63 -1.80 -1.27 5.19
C VAL A 63 -3.11 -0.70 5.71
N ILE A 64 -3.75 0.13 4.89
CA ILE A 64 -5.16 0.51 5.02
C ILE A 64 -5.90 -0.05 3.80
N ASP A 65 -6.87 -0.94 4.02
CA ASP A 65 -7.76 -1.44 2.96
C ASP A 65 -9.05 -0.64 2.96
N LEU A 66 -9.23 0.25 1.98
CA LEU A 66 -10.38 1.16 1.93
C LEU A 66 -11.72 0.48 1.68
N TYR A 67 -11.73 -0.80 1.29
CA TYR A 67 -12.97 -1.57 1.15
C TYR A 67 -13.34 -2.32 2.43
N ARG A 68 -12.50 -2.26 3.47
CA ARG A 68 -12.69 -2.93 4.75
C ARG A 68 -12.48 -2.02 5.97
N TYR A 69 -12.23 -0.74 5.73
CA TYR A 69 -12.06 0.30 6.73
C TYR A 69 -13.36 1.07 6.94
#